data_AF-A0A2E0STU2-F1
#
_entry.id   AF-A0A2E0STU2-F1
#
_cell.length_a   1.000
_cell.length_b   1.000
_cell.length_c   1.000
_cell.angle_alpha   90.00
_cell.angle_beta   90.00
_cell.angle_gamma   90.00
#
_symmetry.space_group_name_H-M   'P 1'
#
loop_
_entity.id
_entity.type
_entity.pdbx_description
1 polymer ?
#
loop_
_entity_poly.entity_id
_entity_poly.type
_entity_poly.pdbx_seq_one_letter_code
_entity_poly.pdbx_strand_id
1 'polypeptide(L)'
;MAYGAHPDADATALERLLLTSGILGDQQISVARAAQARTGAPFDEVLVSLGLVSERILRSLLAREWGLPVLDLATTDRDESFIRQWSGQKLLAQHWMPVRRNPDGSVVVATSRPVTPARRALIAAEVEAAVEFGAVSQWDLRQFALSVFRHEIADEAANALSRRSPLLSAKTVLSRGQVAGFVLLGLVAAGAVALWPVRTAEVLIVAMSLAFLAGTVFRYVVAVRGARFDMVERISDAEVGELRDRDLPRYTVLVPLYQDAHVVSRLVPNLARLDYPPEKLEVLFLVEQEDRATQEAIDAARPPANFRVISIPPGEPQTKPRALNVGLFFATGEHLVIFDAQDAPDRDQLKKAVIAFRRGDARLVCVQASLTNFNASENTLTRLSTLESTSWFDYVLAGLEALDLPMPLGGTSNHFRTAALIELGGWDPHNMTEDADLGIRAKALGYQVGLINSATDDEAITSAGVFIKQRTRWLKGYLQTALLHARQPRQLIGKIGLRRFASFAVLVGGTPLAALTVIPLWIAALAILLTPTIELAELFPVGLLWAAFISFVIGNSALVYLAMMGTYKRGQFDIIATAVLYPFYMILMSIAAYRAVVQLFSKPHLWERTVRGRSKIAPDQTAVRTYEVGGL
;
A
#
# COMPACT_ATOMS: atom_id res chain seq x y z
N MET A 1 -4.17 18.67 3.47
CA MET A 1 -3.87 19.47 4.67
C MET A 1 -2.38 19.34 4.93
N ALA A 2 -1.61 20.41 4.74
CA ALA A 2 -0.20 20.41 5.12
C ALA A 2 -0.12 20.69 6.63
N TYR A 3 0.54 19.84 7.40
CA TYR A 3 0.98 20.21 8.74
C TYR A 3 1.90 21.42 8.55
N GLY A 4 1.39 22.62 8.84
CA GLY A 4 2.12 23.86 8.61
C GLY A 4 3.47 23.82 9.33
N ALA A 5 4.50 24.40 8.71
CA ALA A 5 5.87 24.43 9.21
C ALA A 5 5.91 24.66 10.74
N HIS A 6 6.74 23.86 11.40
CA HIS A 6 7.09 24.03 12.80
C HIS A 6 7.57 25.49 12.97
N PRO A 7 6.98 26.33 13.81
CA PRO A 7 7.66 27.55 14.21
C PRO A 7 8.89 27.09 14.97
N ASP A 8 10.07 27.40 14.44
CA ASP A 8 11.33 27.06 15.07
C ASP A 8 11.30 27.55 16.52
N ALA A 9 11.57 26.64 17.47
CA ALA A 9 12.07 27.08 18.77
C ALA A 9 13.27 27.99 18.53
N ASP A 10 13.51 28.99 19.38
CA ASP A 10 14.68 29.86 19.17
C ASP A 10 15.91 28.99 19.31
N ALA A 11 16.47 28.59 18.17
CA ALA A 11 17.52 27.60 18.14
C ALA A 11 18.75 28.09 18.92
N THR A 12 18.95 29.40 19.02
CA THR A 12 20.01 30.03 19.82
C THR A 12 19.70 30.00 21.32
N ALA A 13 18.43 30.12 21.71
CA ALA A 13 18.01 29.91 23.09
C ALA A 13 18.15 28.44 23.51
N LEU A 14 17.69 27.51 22.68
CA LEU A 14 17.76 26.07 22.95
C LEU A 14 19.20 25.57 23.02
N GLU A 15 20.07 26.02 22.11
CA GLU A 15 21.51 25.72 22.15
C GLU A 15 22.14 26.20 23.46
N ARG A 16 21.88 27.45 23.86
CA ARG A 16 22.40 27.98 25.14
C ARG A 16 21.95 27.12 26.30
N LEU A 17 20.67 26.75 26.37
CA LEU A 17 20.14 25.89 27.42
C LEU A 17 20.81 24.51 27.45
N LEU A 18 21.07 23.90 26.29
CA LEU A 18 21.72 22.60 26.17
C LEU A 18 23.17 22.63 26.68
N LEU A 19 23.93 23.67 26.30
CA LEU A 19 25.31 23.88 26.73
C LEU A 19 25.37 24.21 28.23
N THR A 20 24.57 25.17 28.71
CA THR A 20 24.59 25.59 30.13
C THR A 20 24.11 24.49 31.07
N SER A 21 23.22 23.60 30.59
CA SER A 21 22.74 22.45 31.38
C SER A 21 23.70 21.26 31.34
N GLY A 22 24.77 21.32 30.54
CA GLY A 22 25.72 20.22 30.36
C GLY A 22 25.12 18.97 29.70
N ILE A 23 24.00 19.11 29.00
CA ILE A 23 23.31 17.98 28.35
C ILE A 23 24.05 17.58 27.08
N LEU A 24 24.55 18.56 26.33
CA LEU A 24 25.37 18.37 25.15
C LEU A 24 26.64 19.21 25.25
N GLY A 25 27.73 18.69 24.69
CA GLY A 25 28.97 19.46 24.48
C GLY A 25 29.00 20.18 23.14
N ASP A 26 29.99 21.08 22.96
CA ASP A 26 30.16 21.89 21.74
C ASP A 26 30.23 21.04 20.46
N GLN A 27 30.90 19.88 20.52
CA GLN A 27 31.01 18.99 19.37
C GLN A 27 29.64 18.45 18.93
N GLN A 28 28.78 18.05 19.87
CA GLN A 28 27.44 17.53 19.57
C GLN A 28 26.54 18.64 19.01
N ILE A 29 26.65 19.85 19.57
CA ILE A 29 25.95 21.04 19.04
C ILE A 29 26.42 21.36 17.61
N SER A 30 27.73 21.32 17.35
CA SER A 30 28.28 21.55 16.00
C SER A 30 27.75 20.53 14.99
N VAL A 31 27.64 19.25 15.38
CA VAL A 31 27.04 18.20 14.54
C VAL A 31 25.56 18.50 14.26
N ALA A 32 24.79 18.87 15.28
CA ALA A 32 23.38 19.22 15.12
C ALA A 32 23.20 20.48 14.23
N ARG A 33 24.05 21.50 14.37
CA ARG A 33 24.02 22.70 13.52
C ARG A 33 24.38 22.41 12.07
N ALA A 34 25.36 21.54 11.84
CA ALA A 34 25.72 21.10 10.50
C ALA A 34 24.56 20.33 9.83
N ALA A 35 23.90 19.43 10.57
CA ALA A 35 22.72 18.72 10.09
C ALA A 35 21.56 19.70 9.80
N GLN A 36 21.27 20.63 10.72
CA GLN A 36 20.28 21.69 10.51
C GLN A 36 20.57 22.51 9.25
N ALA A 37 21.81 22.95 9.03
CA ALA A 37 22.17 23.73 7.85
C ALA A 37 22.01 22.93 6.56
N ARG A 38 22.36 21.63 6.59
CA ARG A 38 22.24 20.71 5.46
C ARG A 38 20.79 20.42 5.09
N THR A 39 19.92 20.21 6.07
CA THR A 39 18.53 19.75 5.84
C THR A 39 17.50 20.87 5.92
N GLY A 40 17.81 22.00 6.55
CA GLY A 40 16.86 23.05 6.86
C GLY A 40 15.74 22.62 7.82
N ALA A 41 15.88 21.49 8.51
CA ALA A 41 14.91 21.04 9.51
C ALA A 41 15.03 21.87 10.81
N PRO A 42 13.94 22.01 11.60
CA PRO A 42 13.98 22.65 12.91
C PRO A 42 15.04 22.03 13.83
N PHE A 43 15.71 22.87 14.63
CA PHE A 43 16.86 22.42 15.44
C PHE A 43 16.47 21.36 16.48
N ASP A 44 15.30 21.52 17.10
CA ASP A 44 14.73 20.57 18.05
C ASP A 44 14.45 19.19 17.42
N GLU A 45 13.93 19.16 16.19
CA GLU A 45 13.74 17.90 15.46
C GLU A 45 15.06 17.23 15.07
N VAL A 46 16.07 18.02 14.70
CA VAL A 46 17.43 17.52 14.41
C VAL A 46 18.04 16.86 15.64
N LEU A 47 17.91 17.48 16.82
CA LEU A 47 18.43 16.93 18.07
C LEU A 47 17.82 15.57 18.42
N VAL A 48 16.50 15.40 18.22
CA VAL A 48 15.79 14.15 18.48
C VAL A 48 16.14 13.09 17.46
N SER A 49 16.09 13.43 16.17
CA SER A 49 16.34 12.48 15.07
C SER A 49 17.77 11.92 15.06
N LEU A 50 18.77 12.73 15.43
CA LEU A 50 20.15 12.27 15.63
C LEU A 50 20.37 11.48 16.92
N GLY A 51 19.34 11.34 17.77
CA GLY A 51 19.46 10.67 19.06
C GLY A 51 20.30 11.40 20.10
N LEU A 52 20.62 12.69 19.86
CA LEU A 52 21.39 13.52 20.78
C LEU A 52 20.59 13.85 22.04
N VAL A 53 19.28 14.04 21.89
CA VAL A 53 18.37 14.37 22.99
C VAL A 53 17.11 13.53 22.90
N SER A 54 16.70 12.91 24.01
CA SER A 54 15.39 12.24 24.06
C SER A 54 14.25 13.25 24.06
N GLU A 55 13.08 12.90 23.52
CA GLU A 55 11.91 13.79 23.53
C GLU A 55 11.54 14.28 24.94
N ARG A 56 11.72 13.42 25.96
CA ARG A 56 11.46 13.79 27.35
C ARG A 56 12.35 14.95 27.80
N ILE A 57 13.63 14.91 27.44
CA ILE A 57 14.58 15.98 27.76
C ILE A 57 14.26 17.22 26.94
N LEU A 58 14.00 17.06 25.64
CA LEU A 58 13.63 18.18 24.76
C LEU A 58 12.39 18.90 25.28
N ARG A 59 11.35 18.16 25.68
CA ARG A 59 10.13 18.72 26.30
C ARG A 59 10.46 19.57 27.53
N SER A 60 11.32 19.08 28.42
CA SER A 60 11.72 19.85 29.61
C SER A 60 12.50 21.12 29.27
N LEU A 61 13.29 21.11 28.20
CA LEU A 61 14.03 22.28 27.74
C LEU A 61 13.11 23.32 27.10
N LEU A 62 12.23 22.88 26.19
CA LEU A 62 11.24 23.75 25.54
C LEU A 62 10.28 24.37 26.57
N ALA A 63 9.86 23.60 27.57
CA ALA A 63 9.05 24.12 28.68
C ALA A 63 9.74 25.28 29.41
N ARG A 64 11.04 25.14 29.70
CA ARG A 64 11.85 26.21 30.31
C ARG A 64 11.98 27.42 29.40
N GLU A 65 12.25 27.20 28.12
CA GLU A 65 12.35 28.26 27.10
C GLU A 65 11.05 29.07 27.01
N TRP A 66 9.90 28.40 27.03
CA TRP A 66 8.59 29.03 26.91
C TRP A 66 8.03 29.56 28.24
N GLY A 67 8.71 29.33 29.37
CA GLY A 67 8.21 29.68 30.70
C GLY A 67 6.94 28.93 31.09
N LEU A 68 6.79 27.68 30.60
CA LEU A 68 5.62 26.83 30.85
C LEU A 68 5.99 25.63 31.74
N PRO A 69 5.05 25.13 32.56
CA PRO A 69 5.24 23.84 33.23
C PRO A 69 5.28 22.69 32.20
N VAL A 70 6.09 21.68 32.49
CA VAL A 70 6.05 20.41 31.75
C VAL A 70 4.78 19.69 32.13
N LEU A 71 3.99 19.27 31.14
CA LEU A 71 2.80 18.47 31.38
C LEU A 71 3.07 17.02 30.96
N ASP A 72 2.74 16.08 31.83
CA ASP A 72 2.83 14.66 31.51
C ASP A 72 1.43 14.10 31.26
N LEU A 73 1.06 13.98 29.99
CA LEU A 73 -0.27 13.54 29.56
C LEU A 73 -0.57 12.08 29.91
N ALA A 74 0.43 11.28 30.30
CA ALA A 74 0.23 9.92 30.75
C ALA A 74 -0.25 9.85 32.21
N THR A 75 0.09 10.85 33.04
CA THR A 75 -0.19 10.86 34.49
C THR A 75 -1.14 11.96 34.93
N THR A 76 -1.32 13.01 34.10
CA THR A 76 -2.24 14.11 34.38
C THR A 76 -3.69 13.63 34.31
N ASP A 77 -4.50 14.00 35.32
CA ASP A 77 -5.94 13.76 35.31
C ASP A 77 -6.60 14.44 34.09
N ARG A 78 -7.60 13.79 33.49
CA ARG A 78 -8.18 14.24 32.23
C ARG A 78 -9.69 14.10 32.23
N ASP A 79 -10.36 15.13 31.72
CA ASP A 79 -11.81 15.09 31.49
C ASP A 79 -12.09 14.73 30.02
N GLU A 80 -12.17 13.43 29.74
CA GLU A 80 -12.44 12.97 28.36
C GLU A 80 -13.78 13.48 27.82
N SER A 81 -14.79 13.68 28.67
CA SER A 81 -16.11 14.15 28.24
C SER A 81 -16.04 15.59 27.73
N PHE A 82 -15.21 16.41 28.37
CA PHE A 82 -14.89 17.75 27.94
C PHE A 82 -14.06 17.75 26.64
N ILE A 83 -12.98 16.97 26.58
CA ILE A 83 -12.08 16.95 25.41
C ILE A 83 -12.80 16.51 24.13
N ARG A 84 -13.75 15.57 24.24
CA ARG A 84 -14.50 15.01 23.10
C ARG A 84 -15.47 15.98 22.43
N GLN A 85 -15.59 17.21 22.92
CA GLN A 85 -16.35 18.28 22.25
C GLN A 85 -15.66 18.78 20.96
N TRP A 86 -14.36 18.52 20.84
CA TRP A 86 -13.56 18.86 19.67
C TRP A 86 -13.24 17.62 18.81
N SER A 87 -12.90 17.86 17.55
CA SER A 87 -12.30 16.82 16.70
C SER A 87 -10.83 16.65 17.01
N GLY A 88 -10.40 15.42 17.32
CA GLY A 88 -9.00 15.10 17.55
C GLY A 88 -8.08 15.48 16.38
N GLN A 89 -8.58 15.37 15.14
CA GLN A 89 -7.83 15.73 13.94
C GLN A 89 -7.55 17.24 13.87
N LYS A 90 -8.58 18.06 14.15
CA LYS A 90 -8.46 19.53 14.19
C LYS A 90 -7.44 19.95 15.25
N LEU A 91 -7.53 19.38 16.45
CA LEU A 91 -6.64 19.70 17.56
C LEU A 91 -5.17 19.33 17.26
N LEU A 92 -4.92 18.15 16.68
CA LEU A 92 -3.58 17.73 16.26
C LEU A 92 -3.01 18.66 15.20
N ALA A 93 -3.80 19.04 14.19
CA ALA A 93 -3.38 19.98 13.16
C ALA A 93 -3.04 21.37 13.74
N GLN A 94 -3.67 21.75 14.86
CA GLN A 94 -3.42 23.02 15.53
C GLN A 94 -2.32 22.96 16.58
N HIS A 95 -1.77 21.79 16.92
CA HIS A 95 -0.69 21.59 17.91
C HIS A 95 -1.03 22.00 19.35
N TRP A 96 -2.28 21.79 19.77
CA TRP A 96 -2.70 21.94 21.15
C TRP A 96 -3.93 21.06 21.46
N MET A 97 -4.15 20.73 22.74
CA MET A 97 -5.33 19.99 23.20
C MET A 97 -5.78 20.46 24.58
N PRO A 98 -7.10 20.61 24.82
CA PRO A 98 -7.60 20.71 26.19
C PRO A 98 -7.34 19.39 26.94
N VAL A 99 -7.17 19.46 28.25
CA VAL A 99 -6.90 18.29 29.10
C VAL A 99 -7.96 18.15 30.18
N ARG A 100 -8.26 19.23 30.91
CA ARG A 100 -9.31 19.26 31.94
C ARG A 100 -9.73 20.69 32.25
N ARG A 101 -10.92 20.83 32.84
CA ARG A 101 -11.38 22.08 33.43
C ARG A 101 -11.07 22.08 34.93
N ASN A 102 -10.47 23.15 35.43
CA ASN A 102 -10.19 23.38 36.83
C ASN A 102 -11.49 23.79 37.58
N PRO A 103 -11.55 23.61 38.91
CA PRO A 103 -12.69 24.06 39.73
C PRO A 103 -12.95 25.57 39.68
N ASP A 104 -11.93 26.37 39.41
CA ASP A 104 -12.03 27.84 39.24
C ASP A 104 -12.56 28.27 37.86
N GLY A 105 -12.86 27.30 36.98
CA GLY A 105 -13.36 27.52 35.63
C GLY A 105 -12.29 27.71 34.55
N SER A 106 -11.00 27.72 34.91
CA SER A 106 -9.90 27.73 33.93
C SER A 106 -9.71 26.36 33.27
N VAL A 107 -9.04 26.30 32.12
CA VAL A 107 -8.82 25.08 31.34
C VAL A 107 -7.32 24.83 31.20
N VAL A 108 -6.89 23.62 31.55
CA VAL A 108 -5.53 23.16 31.29
C VAL A 108 -5.41 22.74 29.83
N VAL A 109 -4.45 23.32 29.12
CA VAL A 109 -4.19 23.09 27.70
C VAL A 109 -2.77 22.58 27.49
N ALA A 110 -2.64 21.42 26.87
CA ALA A 110 -1.37 20.90 26.40
C ALA A 110 -1.01 21.55 25.06
N THR A 111 0.25 21.97 24.88
CA THR A 111 0.72 22.50 23.60
C THR A 111 2.13 22.06 23.26
N SER A 112 2.37 21.82 21.97
CA SER A 112 3.69 21.50 21.41
C SER A 112 4.32 22.67 20.67
N ARG A 113 3.78 23.88 20.83
CA ARG A 113 4.29 25.10 20.20
C ARG A 113 4.36 26.24 21.22
N PRO A 114 5.25 27.23 21.00
CA PRO A 114 5.31 28.43 21.84
C PRO A 114 3.96 29.18 21.86
N VAL A 115 3.61 29.74 23.01
CA VAL A 115 2.33 30.41 23.25
C VAL A 115 2.49 31.92 23.12
N THR A 116 2.24 32.47 21.93
CA THR A 116 2.15 33.92 21.74
C THR A 116 0.86 34.49 22.33
N PRO A 117 0.79 35.81 22.63
CA PRO A 117 -0.44 36.44 23.12
C PRO A 117 -1.65 36.22 22.19
N ALA A 118 -1.42 36.27 20.87
CA ALA A 118 -2.45 35.98 19.87
C ALA A 118 -2.93 34.51 19.92
N ARG A 119 -2.01 33.56 20.05
CA ARG A 119 -2.34 32.13 20.17
C ARG A 119 -3.09 31.83 21.47
N ARG A 120 -2.69 32.46 22.58
CA ARG A 120 -3.41 32.39 23.86
C ARG A 120 -4.85 32.88 23.71
N ALA A 121 -5.05 34.06 23.12
CA ALA A 121 -6.39 34.63 22.93
C ALA A 121 -7.27 33.74 22.04
N LEU A 122 -6.71 33.19 20.95
CA LEU A 122 -7.43 32.29 20.04
C LEU A 122 -7.85 31.00 20.76
N ILE A 123 -6.94 30.37 21.50
CA ILE A 123 -7.25 29.13 22.23
C ILE A 123 -8.26 29.41 23.35
N ALA A 124 -8.09 30.50 24.12
CA ALA A 124 -9.02 30.91 25.17
C ALA A 124 -10.43 31.17 24.63
N ALA A 125 -10.55 31.75 23.44
CA ALA A 125 -11.83 31.95 22.76
C ALA A 125 -12.45 30.62 22.30
N GLU A 126 -11.66 29.70 21.75
CA GLU A 126 -12.14 28.38 21.29
C GLU A 126 -12.60 27.50 22.47
N VAL A 127 -11.98 27.60 23.65
CA VAL A 127 -12.40 26.86 24.86
C VAL A 127 -13.36 27.63 25.76
N GLU A 128 -13.68 28.87 25.41
CA GLU A 128 -14.57 29.78 26.16
C GLU A 128 -14.19 29.90 27.65
N ALA A 129 -12.89 29.95 27.95
CA ALA A 129 -12.37 29.98 29.32
C ALA A 129 -10.96 30.57 29.41
N ALA A 130 -10.55 30.96 30.62
CA ALA A 130 -9.15 31.23 30.91
C ALA A 130 -8.32 29.95 30.73
N VAL A 131 -7.07 30.07 30.25
CA VAL A 131 -6.24 28.92 29.87
C VAL A 131 -4.91 28.87 30.61
N GLU A 132 -4.59 27.71 31.15
CA GLU A 132 -3.31 27.35 31.75
C GLU A 132 -2.57 26.41 30.79
N PHE A 133 -1.39 26.79 30.32
CA PHE A 133 -0.65 26.00 29.33
C PHE A 133 0.36 25.08 29.99
N GLY A 134 0.45 23.86 29.46
CA GLY A 134 1.51 22.91 29.74
C GLY A 134 2.22 22.50 28.46
N ALA A 135 3.56 22.48 28.50
CA ALA A 135 4.39 22.12 27.36
C ALA A 135 4.51 20.59 27.22
N VAL A 136 4.29 20.09 26.00
CA VAL A 136 4.35 18.66 25.62
C VAL A 136 5.05 18.48 24.28
N SER A 137 5.54 17.27 23.96
CA SER A 137 6.04 17.00 22.60
C SER A 137 4.88 16.87 21.61
N GLN A 138 5.17 17.00 20.30
CA GLN A 138 4.15 16.72 19.28
C GLN A 138 3.70 15.25 19.34
N TRP A 139 4.64 14.34 19.61
CA TRP A 139 4.35 12.92 19.78
C TRP A 139 3.46 12.66 20.99
N ASP A 140 3.69 13.33 22.12
CA ASP A 140 2.82 13.28 23.31
C ASP A 140 1.37 13.64 22.95
N LEU A 141 1.16 14.71 22.16
CA LEU A 141 -0.18 15.07 21.68
C LEU A 141 -0.80 13.98 20.82
N ARG A 142 -0.03 13.33 19.94
CA ARG A 142 -0.55 12.24 19.09
C ARG A 142 -0.95 11.03 19.92
N GLN A 143 -0.13 10.63 20.89
CA GLN A 143 -0.45 9.53 21.81
C GLN A 143 -1.64 9.86 22.69
N PHE A 144 -1.73 11.10 23.18
CA PHE A 144 -2.88 11.56 23.95
C PHE A 144 -4.15 11.55 23.10
N ALA A 145 -4.10 12.08 21.88
CA ALA A 145 -5.20 12.05 20.92
C ALA A 145 -5.66 10.62 20.64
N LEU A 146 -4.72 9.71 20.39
CA LEU A 146 -4.99 8.30 20.19
C LEU A 146 -5.71 7.69 21.39
N SER A 147 -5.28 8.03 22.61
CA SER A 147 -5.89 7.50 23.83
C SER A 147 -7.31 8.02 24.09
N VAL A 148 -7.56 9.31 23.84
CA VAL A 148 -8.87 9.96 24.08
C VAL A 148 -9.82 9.63 22.93
N PHE A 149 -9.41 9.86 21.69
CA PHE A 149 -10.26 9.70 20.50
C PHE A 149 -10.21 8.27 19.91
N ARG A 150 -9.74 7.27 20.65
CA ARG A 150 -9.53 5.90 20.16
C ARG A 150 -10.72 5.32 19.39
N HIS A 151 -11.94 5.54 19.88
CA HIS A 151 -13.17 5.00 19.28
C HIS A 151 -13.54 5.74 17.99
N GLU A 152 -13.36 7.06 17.95
CA GLU A 152 -13.58 7.87 16.75
C GLU A 152 -12.56 7.53 15.68
N ILE A 153 -11.28 7.45 16.04
CA ILE A 153 -10.19 7.08 15.12
C ILE A 153 -10.42 5.66 14.58
N ALA A 154 -10.78 4.70 15.44
CA ALA A 154 -11.09 3.33 15.05
C ALA A 154 -12.28 3.26 14.07
N ASP A 155 -13.34 4.01 14.34
CA ASP A 155 -14.54 4.05 13.50
C ASP A 155 -14.28 4.77 12.18
N GLU A 156 -13.60 5.92 12.18
CA GLU A 156 -13.25 6.64 10.96
C GLU A 156 -12.35 5.78 10.07
N ALA A 157 -11.32 5.14 10.64
CA ALA A 157 -10.45 4.23 9.91
C ALA A 157 -11.18 3.04 9.28
N ALA A 158 -12.29 2.58 9.88
CA ALA A 158 -13.09 1.46 9.38
C ALA A 158 -14.20 1.91 8.40
N ASN A 159 -14.80 3.08 8.60
CA ASN A 159 -16.11 3.41 8.05
C ASN A 159 -16.14 4.71 7.22
N ALA A 160 -15.10 5.56 7.27
CA ALA A 160 -15.07 6.86 6.58
C ALA A 160 -15.42 6.76 5.08
N LEU A 161 -14.75 5.86 4.35
CA LEU A 161 -14.99 5.68 2.92
C LEU A 161 -16.43 5.23 2.64
N SER A 162 -16.94 4.28 3.43
CA SER A 162 -18.30 3.77 3.28
C SER A 162 -19.37 4.83 3.56
N ARG A 163 -19.11 5.77 4.49
CA ARG A 163 -20.00 6.91 4.78
C ARG A 163 -19.96 7.96 3.68
N ARG A 164 -18.76 8.35 3.25
CA ARG A 164 -18.56 9.38 2.22
C ARG A 164 -18.99 8.92 0.84
N SER A 165 -18.75 7.65 0.50
CA SER A 165 -18.98 7.10 -0.83
C SER A 165 -19.35 5.61 -0.74
N PRO A 166 -20.60 5.28 -0.35
CA PRO A 166 -21.05 3.90 -0.19
C PRO A 166 -20.84 3.03 -1.44
N LEU A 167 -20.92 3.65 -2.62
CA LEU A 167 -20.71 2.99 -3.91
C LEU A 167 -19.26 2.60 -4.18
N LEU A 168 -18.29 3.18 -3.46
CA LEU A 168 -16.85 2.95 -3.59
C LEU A 168 -16.26 2.17 -2.40
N SER A 169 -17.10 1.62 -1.52
CA SER A 169 -16.66 0.65 -0.50
C SER A 169 -17.23 -0.75 -0.77
N ALA A 170 -16.38 -1.74 -0.57
CA ALA A 170 -16.66 -3.17 -0.61
C ALA A 170 -17.40 -3.67 0.64
N LYS A 171 -17.70 -2.80 1.63
CA LYS A 171 -18.47 -3.14 2.84
C LYS A 171 -19.76 -3.89 2.55
N THR A 172 -20.46 -3.47 1.49
CA THR A 172 -21.43 -4.31 0.80
C THR A 172 -20.75 -4.81 -0.45
N VAL A 173 -20.71 -6.11 -0.75
CA VAL A 173 -20.03 -6.61 -1.96
C VAL A 173 -20.93 -6.44 -3.19
N LEU A 174 -22.12 -7.06 -3.14
CA LEU A 174 -23.09 -7.05 -4.24
C LEU A 174 -24.21 -6.05 -3.99
N SER A 175 -24.51 -5.23 -4.99
CA SER A 175 -25.75 -4.44 -5.00
C SER A 175 -26.97 -5.33 -5.26
N ARG A 176 -28.15 -4.89 -4.82
CA ARG A 176 -29.42 -5.62 -5.08
C ARG A 176 -29.66 -5.91 -6.56
N GLY A 177 -29.31 -4.95 -7.44
CA GLY A 177 -29.39 -5.13 -8.89
C GLY A 177 -28.42 -6.18 -9.44
N GLN A 178 -27.20 -6.24 -8.91
CA GLN A 178 -26.24 -7.29 -9.26
C GLN A 178 -26.72 -8.67 -8.79
N VAL A 179 -27.29 -8.78 -7.58
CA VAL A 179 -27.88 -10.04 -7.09
C VAL A 179 -28.99 -10.51 -8.03
N ALA A 180 -29.96 -9.64 -8.34
CA ALA A 180 -31.04 -9.97 -9.27
C ALA A 180 -30.50 -10.39 -10.66
N GLY A 181 -29.49 -9.68 -11.16
CA GLY A 181 -28.82 -10.00 -12.42
C GLY A 181 -28.14 -11.38 -12.40
N PHE A 182 -27.40 -11.71 -11.34
CA PHE A 182 -26.76 -13.03 -11.21
C PHE A 182 -27.77 -14.16 -11.03
N VAL A 183 -28.86 -13.94 -10.29
CA VAL A 183 -29.94 -14.92 -10.16
C VAL A 183 -30.60 -15.17 -11.52
N LEU A 184 -30.94 -14.11 -12.26
CA LEU A 184 -31.51 -14.24 -13.60
C LEU A 184 -30.55 -14.97 -14.55
N LEU A 185 -29.27 -14.59 -14.56
CA LEU A 185 -28.25 -15.26 -15.36
C LEU A 185 -28.12 -16.74 -15.00
N GLY A 186 -28.14 -17.06 -13.71
CA GLY A 186 -28.11 -18.45 -13.22
C GLY A 186 -29.32 -19.26 -13.66
N LEU A 187 -30.52 -18.69 -13.59
CA LEU A 187 -31.75 -19.35 -14.08
C LEU A 187 -31.73 -19.58 -15.59
N VAL A 188 -31.28 -18.59 -16.37
CA VAL A 188 -31.12 -18.72 -17.83
C VAL A 188 -30.09 -19.79 -18.17
N ALA A 189 -28.94 -19.80 -17.48
CA ALA A 189 -27.91 -20.82 -17.67
C ALA A 189 -28.42 -22.22 -17.31
N ALA A 190 -29.12 -22.38 -16.19
CA ALA A 190 -29.71 -23.65 -15.78
C ALA A 190 -30.77 -24.15 -16.78
N GLY A 191 -31.63 -23.26 -17.28
CA GLY A 191 -32.58 -23.57 -18.34
C GLY A 191 -31.91 -23.99 -19.65
N ALA A 192 -30.86 -23.29 -20.07
CA ALA A 192 -30.09 -23.64 -21.26
C ALA A 192 -29.40 -25.00 -21.15
N VAL A 193 -28.81 -25.31 -19.98
CA VAL A 193 -28.21 -26.64 -19.72
C VAL A 193 -29.27 -27.74 -19.73
N ALA A 194 -30.44 -27.51 -19.13
CA ALA A 194 -31.51 -28.51 -19.07
C ALA A 194 -32.15 -28.80 -20.44
N LEU A 195 -32.31 -27.77 -21.28
CA LEU A 195 -32.98 -27.87 -22.58
C LEU A 195 -32.01 -28.21 -23.71
N TRP A 196 -30.79 -27.67 -23.69
CA TRP A 196 -29.80 -27.80 -24.77
C TRP A 196 -28.38 -28.00 -24.20
N PRO A 197 -28.10 -29.13 -23.53
CA PRO A 197 -26.83 -29.34 -22.83
C PRO A 197 -25.61 -29.25 -23.76
N VAL A 198 -25.68 -29.88 -24.94
CA VAL A 198 -24.57 -29.89 -25.92
C VAL A 198 -24.32 -28.50 -26.49
N ARG A 199 -25.37 -27.83 -27.00
CA ARG A 199 -25.24 -26.46 -27.54
C ARG A 199 -24.76 -25.47 -26.49
N THR A 200 -25.21 -25.62 -25.25
CA THR A 200 -24.75 -24.78 -24.14
C THR A 200 -23.26 -25.02 -23.87
N ALA A 201 -22.81 -26.27 -23.85
CA ALA A 201 -21.38 -26.59 -23.72
C ALA A 201 -20.55 -26.03 -24.87
N GLU A 202 -21.01 -26.14 -26.12
CA GLU A 202 -20.35 -25.54 -27.30
C GLU A 202 -20.17 -24.03 -27.11
N VAL A 203 -21.24 -23.31 -26.77
CA VAL A 203 -21.23 -21.85 -26.56
C VAL A 203 -20.30 -21.46 -25.42
N LEU A 204 -20.29 -22.22 -24.33
CA LEU A 204 -19.40 -21.98 -23.20
C LEU A 204 -17.94 -22.19 -23.59
N ILE A 205 -17.61 -23.26 -24.31
CA ILE A 205 -16.24 -23.52 -24.80
C ILE A 205 -15.77 -22.39 -25.72
N VAL A 206 -16.61 -21.94 -26.66
CA VAL A 206 -16.31 -20.79 -27.53
C VAL A 206 -16.06 -19.54 -26.68
N ALA A 207 -17.00 -19.19 -25.80
CA ALA A 207 -16.92 -17.98 -25.00
C ALA A 207 -15.68 -17.98 -24.09
N MET A 208 -15.36 -19.10 -23.47
CA MET A 208 -14.18 -19.26 -22.61
C MET A 208 -12.88 -19.17 -23.42
N SER A 209 -12.82 -19.80 -24.59
CA SER A 209 -11.64 -19.75 -25.46
C SER A 209 -11.40 -18.32 -25.97
N LEU A 210 -12.45 -17.62 -26.40
CA LEU A 210 -12.37 -16.22 -26.82
C LEU A 210 -11.98 -15.29 -25.68
N ALA A 211 -12.56 -15.47 -24.48
CA ALA A 211 -12.21 -14.67 -23.31
C ALA A 211 -10.76 -14.88 -22.87
N PHE A 212 -10.29 -16.14 -22.85
CA PHE A 212 -8.91 -16.49 -22.54
C PHE A 212 -7.94 -15.89 -23.55
N LEU A 213 -8.23 -16.00 -24.85
CA LEU A 213 -7.41 -15.43 -25.91
C LEU A 213 -7.41 -13.90 -25.85
N ALA A 214 -8.57 -13.26 -25.69
CA ALA A 214 -8.67 -11.81 -25.59
C ALA A 214 -7.90 -11.25 -24.40
N GLY A 215 -8.00 -11.89 -23.21
CA GLY A 215 -7.24 -11.51 -22.03
C GLY A 215 -5.72 -11.70 -22.23
N THR A 216 -5.31 -12.79 -22.88
CA THR A 216 -3.90 -13.07 -23.16
C THR A 216 -3.32 -12.08 -24.18
N VAL A 217 -4.04 -11.84 -25.28
CA VAL A 217 -3.65 -10.86 -26.31
C VAL A 217 -3.58 -9.46 -25.71
N PHE A 218 -4.57 -9.06 -24.89
CA PHE A 218 -4.53 -7.79 -24.19
C PHE A 218 -3.27 -7.65 -23.33
N ARG A 219 -2.98 -8.63 -22.47
CA ARG A 219 -1.77 -8.64 -21.63
C ARG A 219 -0.50 -8.59 -22.47
N TYR A 220 -0.45 -9.35 -23.56
CA TYR A 220 0.69 -9.37 -24.47
C TYR A 220 0.94 -8.01 -25.13
N VAL A 221 -0.11 -7.38 -25.68
CA VAL A 221 -0.01 -6.06 -26.30
C VAL A 221 0.43 -5.00 -25.30
N VAL A 222 -0.16 -5.01 -24.10
CA VAL A 222 0.23 -4.10 -23.01
C VAL A 222 1.69 -4.31 -22.64
N ALA A 223 2.12 -5.55 -22.40
CA ALA A 223 3.50 -5.87 -22.02
C ALA A 223 4.52 -5.48 -23.10
N VAL A 224 4.25 -5.75 -24.38
CA VAL A 224 5.11 -5.33 -25.49
C VAL A 224 5.19 -3.81 -25.59
N ARG A 225 4.09 -3.10 -25.32
CA ARG A 225 4.11 -1.64 -25.25
C ARG A 225 4.96 -1.14 -24.09
N GLY A 226 4.86 -1.80 -22.93
CA GLY A 226 5.69 -1.54 -21.76
C GLY A 226 7.17 -1.76 -22.03
N ALA A 227 7.52 -2.87 -22.70
CA ALA A 227 8.90 -3.19 -23.09
C ALA A 227 9.55 -2.05 -23.88
N ARG A 228 8.82 -1.38 -24.77
CA ARG A 228 9.33 -0.25 -25.56
C ARG A 228 9.45 1.05 -24.76
N PHE A 229 8.65 1.21 -23.72
CA PHE A 229 8.61 2.43 -22.91
C PHE A 229 9.63 2.37 -21.76
N ASP A 230 9.89 1.17 -21.25
CA ASP A 230 10.76 0.95 -20.09
C ASP A 230 12.25 0.80 -20.45
N MET A 231 12.60 0.90 -21.74
CA MET A 231 13.99 1.05 -22.22
C MET A 231 14.58 2.43 -21.90
N VAL A 232 13.81 3.34 -21.32
CA VAL A 232 14.26 4.66 -20.89
C VAL A 232 14.47 4.60 -19.38
N GLU A 233 15.71 4.79 -18.93
CA GLU A 233 15.99 5.03 -17.51
C GLU A 233 15.14 6.21 -17.04
N ARG A 234 14.18 5.94 -16.16
CA ARG A 234 13.19 6.95 -15.75
C ARG A 234 13.86 8.04 -14.93
N ILE A 235 14.67 7.66 -13.94
CA ILE A 235 15.34 8.57 -13.01
C ILE A 235 16.77 8.07 -12.84
N SER A 236 17.73 8.91 -13.21
CA SER A 236 19.14 8.54 -13.14
C SER A 236 19.75 8.73 -11.75
N ASP A 237 20.82 8.00 -11.47
CA ASP A 237 21.58 8.15 -10.21
C ASP A 237 22.17 9.57 -10.08
N ALA A 238 22.49 10.23 -11.21
CA ALA A 238 22.94 11.61 -11.22
C ALA A 238 21.88 12.57 -10.67
N GLU A 239 20.62 12.41 -11.10
CA GLU A 239 19.50 13.22 -10.58
C GLU A 239 19.24 12.98 -9.10
N VAL A 240 19.38 11.74 -8.64
CA VAL A 240 19.30 11.42 -7.20
C VAL A 240 20.42 12.14 -6.45
N GLY A 241 21.64 12.17 -7.01
CA GLY A 241 22.80 12.87 -6.45
C GLY A 241 22.69 14.41 -6.47
N GLU A 242 21.92 14.99 -7.40
CA GLU A 242 21.65 16.43 -7.48
C GLU A 242 20.64 16.92 -6.41
N LEU A 243 19.89 16.00 -5.78
CA LEU A 243 18.96 16.37 -4.71
C LEU A 243 19.70 16.87 -3.49
N ARG A 244 19.43 18.11 -3.10
CA ARG A 244 19.87 18.67 -1.83
C ARG A 244 18.92 18.26 -0.72
N ASP A 245 19.46 17.74 0.38
CA ASP A 245 18.68 17.36 1.56
C ASP A 245 17.77 18.49 2.06
N ARG A 246 18.20 19.75 1.89
CA ARG A 246 17.41 20.95 2.22
C ARG A 246 16.09 21.05 1.47
N ASP A 247 16.06 20.62 0.21
CA ASP A 247 14.88 20.73 -0.64
C ASP A 247 13.94 19.54 -0.49
N LEU A 248 14.40 18.45 0.13
CA LEU A 248 13.57 17.25 0.32
C LEU A 248 12.35 17.56 1.20
N PRO A 249 11.15 17.08 0.84
CA PRO A 249 9.95 17.24 1.66
C PRO A 249 9.99 16.34 2.89
N ARG A 250 9.07 16.51 3.85
CA ARG A 250 8.86 15.48 4.88
C ARG A 250 8.22 14.25 4.24
N TYR A 251 8.67 13.06 4.65
CA TYR A 251 8.19 11.77 4.15
C TYR A 251 7.69 10.92 5.32
N THR A 252 6.52 10.29 5.19
CA THR A 252 6.04 9.28 6.15
C THR A 252 6.08 7.88 5.53
N VAL A 253 6.61 6.91 6.26
CA VAL A 253 6.59 5.49 5.94
C VAL A 253 5.61 4.82 6.90
N LEU A 254 4.60 4.13 6.37
CA LEU A 254 3.69 3.32 7.16
C LEU A 254 4.06 1.85 7.02
N VAL A 255 4.14 1.15 8.16
CA VAL A 255 4.50 -0.27 8.19
C VAL A 255 3.50 -1.02 9.08
N PRO A 256 2.47 -1.66 8.49
CA PRO A 256 1.52 -2.47 9.23
C PRO A 256 2.15 -3.80 9.68
N LEU A 257 2.02 -4.10 10.97
CA LEU A 257 2.57 -5.30 11.61
C LEU A 257 1.46 -6.02 12.38
N TYR A 258 1.33 -7.33 12.17
CA TYR A 258 0.39 -8.18 12.90
C TYR A 258 0.94 -9.59 13.09
N GLN A 259 1.31 -9.89 14.34
CA GLN A 259 1.97 -11.12 14.77
C GLN A 259 3.28 -11.35 13.99
N ASP A 260 4.11 -10.31 13.92
CA ASP A 260 5.29 -10.22 13.05
C ASP A 260 6.59 -9.99 13.86
N ALA A 261 6.59 -10.31 15.14
CA ALA A 261 7.76 -10.22 16.03
C ALA A 261 9.04 -10.84 15.43
N HIS A 262 8.92 -11.92 14.65
CA HIS A 262 10.05 -12.64 14.05
C HIS A 262 10.75 -11.88 12.91
N VAL A 263 10.08 -10.93 12.24
CA VAL A 263 10.67 -10.18 11.11
C VAL A 263 11.26 -8.82 11.51
N VAL A 264 10.90 -8.31 12.70
CA VAL A 264 11.33 -6.98 13.19
C VAL A 264 12.85 -6.81 13.16
N SER A 265 13.61 -7.85 13.51
CA SER A 265 15.08 -7.84 13.50
C SER A 265 15.71 -7.54 12.13
N ARG A 266 15.00 -7.84 11.04
CA ARG A 266 15.41 -7.54 9.66
C ARG A 266 14.79 -6.23 9.16
N LEU A 267 13.54 -5.99 9.52
CA LEU A 267 12.76 -4.82 9.12
C LEU A 267 13.43 -3.50 9.54
N VAL A 268 13.85 -3.38 10.80
CA VAL A 268 14.43 -2.13 11.33
C VAL A 268 15.70 -1.75 10.55
N PRO A 269 16.71 -2.63 10.38
CA PRO A 269 17.87 -2.34 9.52
C PRO A 269 17.52 -2.03 8.06
N ASN A 270 16.57 -2.75 7.46
CA ASN A 270 16.16 -2.56 6.07
C ASN A 270 15.56 -1.17 5.81
N LEU A 271 14.85 -0.61 6.78
CA LEU A 271 14.29 0.73 6.69
C LEU A 271 15.30 1.80 7.13
N ALA A 272 16.17 1.51 8.09
CA ALA A 272 17.20 2.45 8.57
C ALA A 272 18.26 2.78 7.50
N ARG A 273 18.43 1.93 6.47
CA ARG A 273 19.37 2.17 5.35
C ARG A 273 18.82 3.07 4.24
N LEU A 274 17.55 3.46 4.30
CA LEU A 274 16.95 4.39 3.35
C LEU A 274 17.76 5.69 3.32
N ASP A 275 18.16 6.11 2.13
CA ASP A 275 18.89 7.35 1.89
C ASP A 275 17.92 8.54 1.92
N TYR A 276 17.58 8.94 3.14
CA TYR A 276 16.75 10.11 3.42
C TYR A 276 17.16 10.74 4.76
N PRO A 277 17.15 12.07 4.91
CA PRO A 277 17.49 12.70 6.17
C PRO A 277 16.54 12.25 7.31
N PRO A 278 17.06 11.71 8.44
CA PRO A 278 16.24 11.21 9.56
C PRO A 278 15.25 12.26 10.10
N GLU A 279 15.67 13.51 10.21
CA GLU A 279 14.87 14.67 10.61
C GLU A 279 13.66 14.95 9.69
N LYS A 280 13.69 14.47 8.43
CA LYS A 280 12.61 14.60 7.45
C LYS A 280 11.90 13.30 7.14
N LEU A 281 12.31 12.19 7.75
CA LEU A 281 11.73 10.86 7.56
C LEU A 281 11.01 10.43 8.83
N GLU A 282 9.72 10.15 8.74
CA GLU A 282 8.94 9.56 9.81
C GLU A 282 8.62 8.11 9.45
N VAL A 283 8.92 7.16 10.33
CA VAL A 283 8.51 5.75 10.16
C VAL A 283 7.50 5.38 11.24
N LEU A 284 6.29 5.00 10.85
CA LEU A 284 5.21 4.60 11.74
C LEU A 284 4.98 3.09 11.64
N PHE A 285 5.39 2.35 12.67
CA PHE A 285 4.99 0.98 12.89
C PHE A 285 3.56 0.95 13.42
N LEU A 286 2.67 0.30 12.68
CA LEU A 286 1.24 0.21 12.99
C LEU A 286 0.99 -1.18 13.55
N VAL A 287 0.86 -1.28 14.87
CA VAL A 287 0.79 -2.57 15.59
C VAL A 287 -0.53 -2.67 16.32
N GLU A 288 -1.27 -3.77 16.14
CA GLU A 288 -2.50 -4.02 16.92
C GLU A 288 -2.21 -3.98 18.42
N GLN A 289 -3.11 -3.36 19.20
CA GLN A 289 -2.88 -3.07 20.62
C GLN A 289 -2.57 -4.33 21.45
N GLU A 290 -3.17 -5.46 21.09
CA GLU A 290 -2.99 -6.75 21.75
C GLU A 290 -1.72 -7.50 21.34
N ASP A 291 -1.03 -7.10 20.26
CA ASP A 291 0.17 -7.77 19.77
C ASP A 291 1.43 -7.32 20.53
N ARG A 292 1.49 -7.75 21.80
CA ARG A 292 2.61 -7.44 22.72
C ARG A 292 3.95 -7.99 22.23
N ALA A 293 3.96 -9.19 21.65
CA ALA A 293 5.19 -9.81 21.17
C ALA A 293 5.86 -8.97 20.08
N THR A 294 5.10 -8.39 19.15
CA THR A 294 5.65 -7.50 18.13
C THR A 294 6.11 -6.16 18.72
N GLN A 295 5.36 -5.59 19.67
CA GLN A 295 5.77 -4.36 20.38
C GLN A 295 7.11 -4.56 21.11
N GLU A 296 7.24 -5.63 21.88
CA GLU A 296 8.47 -5.99 22.60
C GLU A 296 9.65 -6.24 21.65
N ALA A 297 9.40 -6.86 20.50
CA ALA A 297 10.42 -7.07 19.47
C ALA A 297 10.92 -5.74 18.87
N ILE A 298 10.03 -4.76 18.67
CA ILE A 298 10.40 -3.42 18.19
C ILE A 298 11.24 -2.71 19.25
N ASP A 299 10.82 -2.73 20.51
CA ASP A 299 11.57 -2.11 21.61
C ASP A 299 12.97 -2.73 21.76
N ALA A 300 13.06 -4.07 21.65
CA ALA A 300 14.32 -4.79 21.69
C ALA A 300 15.26 -4.46 20.52
N ALA A 301 14.70 -4.15 19.34
CA ALA A 301 15.48 -3.76 18.16
C ALA A 301 16.08 -2.35 18.25
N ARG A 302 15.65 -1.53 19.23
CA ARG A 302 16.14 -0.15 19.48
C ARG A 302 16.19 0.68 18.19
N PRO A 303 15.05 0.87 17.51
CA PRO A 303 15.03 1.57 16.23
C PRO A 303 15.43 3.05 16.42
N PRO A 304 15.87 3.73 15.34
CA PRO A 304 16.20 5.15 15.39
C PRO A 304 15.03 6.00 15.90
N ALA A 305 15.31 7.19 16.44
CA ALA A 305 14.31 8.02 17.12
C ALA A 305 13.14 8.45 16.23
N ASN A 306 13.34 8.51 14.91
CA ASN A 306 12.32 8.84 13.94
C ASN A 306 11.39 7.65 13.57
N PHE A 307 11.61 6.48 14.19
CA PHE A 307 10.75 5.31 14.12
C PHE A 307 9.85 5.28 15.35
N ARG A 308 8.54 5.22 15.11
CA ARG A 308 7.52 5.38 16.14
C ARG A 308 6.46 4.29 16.02
N VAL A 309 5.90 3.89 17.16
CA VAL A 309 4.83 2.90 17.21
C VAL A 309 3.49 3.60 17.42
N ILE A 310 2.53 3.31 16.55
CA ILE A 310 1.12 3.64 16.74
C ILE A 310 0.40 2.35 17.09
N SER A 311 -0.13 2.30 18.31
CA SER A 311 -0.95 1.18 18.77
C SER A 311 -2.34 1.28 18.14
N ILE A 312 -2.67 0.37 17.22
CA ILE A 312 -3.96 0.37 16.54
C ILE A 312 -5.04 0.00 17.55
N PRO A 313 -6.05 0.87 17.77
CA PRO A 313 -7.11 0.59 18.71
C PRO A 313 -7.94 -0.62 18.25
N PRO A 314 -8.55 -1.41 19.15
CA PRO A 314 -9.44 -2.49 18.78
C PRO A 314 -10.61 -2.01 17.92
N GLY A 315 -11.04 -2.83 16.96
CA GLY A 315 -12.20 -2.55 16.12
C GLY A 315 -12.28 -3.44 14.89
N GLU A 316 -13.47 -3.50 14.28
CA GLU A 316 -13.75 -4.34 13.12
C GLU A 316 -13.90 -3.49 11.84
N PRO A 317 -13.39 -3.94 10.68
CA PRO A 317 -12.64 -5.18 10.49
C PRO A 317 -11.17 -5.05 10.88
N GLN A 318 -10.60 -6.04 11.59
CA GLN A 318 -9.16 -6.08 11.88
C GLN A 318 -8.35 -6.42 10.62
N THR A 319 -7.85 -5.40 9.93
CA THR A 319 -7.26 -5.53 8.59
C THR A 319 -6.14 -4.52 8.38
N LYS A 320 -5.20 -4.86 7.47
CA LYS A 320 -4.14 -3.96 6.99
C LYS A 320 -4.67 -2.58 6.54
N PRO A 321 -5.68 -2.46 5.64
CA PRO A 321 -6.24 -1.18 5.24
C PRO A 321 -6.75 -0.32 6.41
N ARG A 322 -7.38 -0.93 7.43
CA ARG A 322 -7.81 -0.21 8.62
C ARG A 322 -6.61 0.34 9.41
N ALA A 323 -5.59 -0.48 9.66
CA ALA A 323 -4.38 -0.04 10.34
C ALA A 323 -3.71 1.11 9.57
N LEU A 324 -3.60 0.99 8.24
CA LEU A 324 -3.07 2.03 7.37
C LEU A 324 -3.87 3.34 7.45
N ASN A 325 -5.20 3.29 7.53
CA ASN A 325 -6.03 4.48 7.72
C ASN A 325 -5.80 5.16 9.08
N VAL A 326 -5.55 4.39 10.15
CA VAL A 326 -5.12 4.96 11.44
C VAL A 326 -3.75 5.62 11.28
N GLY A 327 -2.80 4.97 10.60
CA GLY A 327 -1.50 5.57 10.28
C GLY A 327 -1.61 6.87 9.48
N LEU A 328 -2.51 6.91 8.48
CA LEU A 328 -2.79 8.10 7.66
C LEU A 328 -3.30 9.28 8.48
N PHE A 329 -4.09 9.02 9.54
CA PHE A 329 -4.55 10.06 10.45
C PHE A 329 -3.40 10.77 11.18
N PHE A 330 -2.30 10.07 11.45
CA PHE A 330 -1.13 10.61 12.15
C PHE A 330 0.03 10.99 11.23
N ALA A 331 -0.04 10.67 9.95
CA ALA A 331 1.03 10.91 8.99
C ALA A 331 1.25 12.40 8.74
N THR A 332 2.51 12.84 8.82
CA THR A 332 2.86 14.27 8.65
C THR A 332 3.63 14.60 7.38
N GLY A 333 4.08 13.58 6.65
CA GLY A 333 4.80 13.75 5.39
C GLY A 333 3.92 14.35 4.29
N GLU A 334 4.53 15.18 3.45
CA GLU A 334 3.94 15.61 2.18
C GLU A 334 3.74 14.40 1.25
N HIS A 335 4.69 13.47 1.31
CA HIS A 335 4.63 12.18 0.66
C HIS A 335 4.54 11.05 1.70
N LEU A 336 3.87 9.97 1.30
CA LEU A 336 3.65 8.79 2.12
C LEU A 336 3.97 7.53 1.33
N VAL A 337 4.59 6.53 1.95
CA VAL A 337 4.76 5.19 1.37
C VAL A 337 4.32 4.12 2.34
N ILE A 338 3.86 2.99 1.81
CA ILE A 338 3.59 1.79 2.60
C ILE A 338 4.67 0.73 2.32
N PHE A 339 5.18 0.09 3.38
CA PHE A 339 6.04 -1.09 3.30
C PHE A 339 5.46 -2.23 4.14
N ASP A 340 5.51 -3.46 3.62
CA ASP A 340 5.16 -4.65 4.38
C ASP A 340 6.30 -5.06 5.33
N ALA A 341 5.99 -5.91 6.30
CA ALA A 341 6.89 -6.29 7.39
C ALA A 341 8.20 -6.98 6.94
N GLN A 342 8.21 -7.56 5.74
CA GLN A 342 9.35 -8.26 5.14
C GLN A 342 10.11 -7.44 4.09
N ASP A 343 9.63 -6.24 3.76
CA ASP A 343 10.14 -5.48 2.62
C ASP A 343 11.56 -4.99 2.86
N ALA A 344 12.34 -5.05 1.78
CA ALA A 344 13.68 -4.47 1.69
C ALA A 344 13.74 -3.55 0.46
N PRO A 345 13.29 -2.28 0.58
CA PRO A 345 13.36 -1.32 -0.52
C PRO A 345 14.80 -0.94 -0.88
N ASP A 346 15.03 -0.56 -2.14
CA ASP A 346 16.26 0.11 -2.56
C ASP A 346 16.46 1.40 -1.73
N ARG A 347 17.72 1.74 -1.44
CA ARG A 347 18.05 2.83 -0.52
C ARG A 347 17.53 4.19 -0.99
N ASP A 348 17.56 4.46 -2.29
CA ASP A 348 17.20 5.74 -2.91
C ASP A 348 15.72 5.83 -3.32
N GLN A 349 14.91 4.82 -3.01
CA GLN A 349 13.52 4.71 -3.49
C GLN A 349 12.66 5.94 -3.14
N LEU A 350 12.82 6.50 -1.92
CA LEU A 350 12.12 7.71 -1.50
C LEU A 350 12.51 8.93 -2.34
N LYS A 351 13.81 9.11 -2.63
CA LYS A 351 14.33 10.21 -3.45
C LYS A 351 13.85 10.10 -4.89
N LYS A 352 13.84 8.89 -5.47
CA LYS A 352 13.25 8.61 -6.79
C LYS A 352 11.76 8.96 -6.84
N ALA A 353 10.99 8.60 -5.82
CA ALA A 353 9.58 9.01 -5.75
C ALA A 353 9.41 10.54 -5.71
N VAL A 354 10.25 11.26 -4.94
CA VAL A 354 10.24 12.74 -4.91
C VAL A 354 10.53 13.32 -6.29
N ILE A 355 11.52 12.82 -7.01
CA ILE A 355 11.83 13.28 -8.38
C ILE A 355 10.65 13.03 -9.31
N ALA A 356 10.03 11.85 -9.25
CA ALA A 356 8.86 11.52 -10.06
C ALA A 356 7.69 12.50 -9.81
N PHE A 357 7.40 12.81 -8.54
CA PHE A 357 6.38 13.80 -8.20
C PHE A 357 6.74 15.23 -8.60
N ARG A 358 8.01 15.61 -8.61
CA ARG A 358 8.43 16.94 -9.09
C ARG A 358 8.30 17.07 -10.60
N ARG A 359 8.56 16.00 -11.35
CA ARG A 359 8.40 15.95 -12.81
C ARG A 359 6.94 15.84 -13.23
N GLY A 360 6.14 15.08 -12.48
CA GLY A 360 4.72 14.90 -12.74
C GLY A 360 3.89 16.12 -12.35
N ASP A 361 2.76 16.31 -13.03
CA ASP A 361 1.80 17.35 -12.66
C ASP A 361 1.05 16.99 -11.35
N ALA A 362 0.13 17.87 -10.93
CA ALA A 362 -0.67 17.65 -9.72
C ALA A 362 -1.60 16.43 -9.82
N ARG A 363 -1.85 15.89 -11.04
CA ARG A 363 -2.66 14.69 -11.22
C ARG A 363 -1.87 13.41 -10.95
N LEU A 364 -0.54 13.43 -10.96
CA LEU A 364 0.26 12.27 -10.53
C LEU A 364 0.20 12.16 -9.00
N VAL A 365 -0.68 11.28 -8.52
CA VAL A 365 -0.97 11.12 -7.08
C VAL A 365 -0.25 9.94 -6.45
N CYS A 366 0.14 8.96 -7.26
CA CYS A 366 0.85 7.77 -6.81
C CYS A 366 1.94 7.36 -7.80
N VAL A 367 3.08 6.91 -7.28
CA VAL A 367 4.07 6.16 -8.05
C VAL A 367 4.37 4.82 -7.39
N GLN A 368 4.46 3.78 -8.19
CA GLN A 368 4.71 2.40 -7.76
C GLN A 368 6.16 2.00 -8.06
N ALA A 369 6.88 1.49 -7.06
CA ALA A 369 8.13 0.77 -7.28
C ALA A 369 7.87 -0.71 -7.61
N SER A 370 8.79 -1.36 -8.30
CA SER A 370 8.66 -2.78 -8.65
C SER A 370 8.87 -3.69 -7.43
N LEU A 371 8.29 -4.90 -7.47
CA LEU A 371 8.58 -5.93 -6.46
C LEU A 371 9.37 -7.08 -7.08
N THR A 372 10.31 -7.60 -6.32
CA THR A 372 11.14 -8.74 -6.70
C THR A 372 11.33 -9.68 -5.54
N ASN A 373 11.64 -10.93 -5.83
CA ASN A 373 11.74 -11.95 -4.79
C ASN A 373 13.21 -12.28 -4.52
N PHE A 374 13.65 -12.08 -3.28
CA PHE A 374 15.03 -12.42 -2.92
C PHE A 374 15.27 -13.95 -2.88
N ASN A 375 14.22 -14.74 -2.69
CA ASN A 375 14.28 -16.20 -2.64
C ASN A 375 13.87 -16.87 -3.98
N ALA A 376 14.06 -16.17 -5.10
CA ALA A 376 13.69 -16.66 -6.44
C ALA A 376 14.23 -18.06 -6.74
N SER A 377 15.43 -18.39 -6.27
CA SER A 377 16.10 -19.67 -6.52
C SER A 377 15.69 -20.82 -5.59
N GLU A 378 14.88 -20.57 -4.54
CA GLU A 378 14.59 -21.54 -3.47
C GLU A 378 13.87 -22.80 -3.93
N ASN A 379 12.85 -22.69 -4.79
CA ASN A 379 12.18 -23.83 -5.41
C ASN A 379 11.43 -23.45 -6.70
N THR A 380 10.83 -24.42 -7.38
CA THR A 380 10.11 -24.19 -8.64
C THR A 380 8.97 -23.17 -8.50
N LEU A 381 8.25 -23.15 -7.37
CA LEU A 381 7.16 -22.22 -7.14
C LEU A 381 7.66 -20.78 -6.94
N THR A 382 8.78 -20.59 -6.23
CA THR A 382 9.39 -19.27 -6.07
C THR A 382 9.96 -18.74 -7.39
N ARG A 383 10.54 -19.62 -8.22
CA ARG A 383 10.96 -19.28 -9.60
C ARG A 383 9.78 -18.80 -10.45
N LEU A 384 8.68 -19.55 -10.46
CA LEU A 384 7.46 -19.20 -11.22
C LEU A 384 6.80 -17.92 -10.69
N SER A 385 6.78 -17.71 -9.38
CA SER A 385 6.26 -16.49 -8.76
C SER A 385 7.11 -15.27 -9.15
N THR A 386 8.43 -15.44 -9.26
CA THR A 386 9.37 -14.40 -9.71
C THR A 386 9.21 -14.08 -11.19
N LEU A 387 9.03 -15.11 -12.03
CA LEU A 387 8.71 -14.95 -13.43
C LEU A 387 7.43 -14.13 -13.62
N GLU A 388 6.37 -14.42 -12.85
CA GLU A 388 5.14 -13.64 -12.89
C GLU A 388 5.36 -12.20 -12.40
N SER A 389 5.98 -11.99 -11.23
CA SER A 389 6.11 -10.66 -10.63
C SER A 389 6.95 -9.72 -11.51
N THR A 390 8.07 -10.21 -12.04
CA THR A 390 8.93 -9.42 -12.94
C THR A 390 8.18 -9.06 -14.23
N SER A 391 7.47 -10.01 -14.86
CA SER A 391 6.65 -9.71 -16.04
C SER A 391 5.55 -8.67 -15.76
N TRP A 392 4.95 -8.74 -14.57
CA TRP A 392 3.89 -7.84 -14.15
C TRP A 392 4.39 -6.41 -13.94
N PHE A 393 5.40 -6.21 -13.09
CA PHE A 393 5.89 -4.87 -12.74
C PHE A 393 6.64 -4.21 -13.89
N ASP A 394 7.52 -4.95 -14.58
CA ASP A 394 8.46 -4.35 -15.54
C ASP A 394 7.85 -4.15 -16.93
N TYR A 395 6.79 -4.90 -17.27
CA TYR A 395 6.20 -4.86 -18.60
C TYR A 395 4.72 -4.52 -18.58
N VAL A 396 3.91 -5.24 -17.79
CA VAL A 396 2.46 -5.01 -17.80
C VAL A 396 2.13 -3.64 -17.22
N LEU A 397 2.62 -3.29 -16.03
CA LEU A 397 2.34 -1.99 -15.43
C LEU A 397 2.93 -0.84 -16.27
N ALA A 398 4.15 -0.99 -16.79
CA ALA A 398 4.78 0.00 -17.66
C ALA A 398 3.95 0.21 -18.94
N GLY A 399 3.37 -0.86 -19.48
CA GLY A 399 2.45 -0.81 -20.61
C GLY A 399 1.14 -0.09 -20.30
N LEU A 400 0.56 -0.31 -19.10
CA LEU A 400 -0.66 0.37 -18.68
C LEU A 400 -0.43 1.88 -18.55
N GLU A 401 0.68 2.29 -17.96
CA GLU A 401 1.08 3.69 -17.86
C GLU A 401 1.30 4.32 -19.24
N ALA A 402 2.08 3.69 -20.11
CA ALA A 402 2.37 4.17 -21.46
C ALA A 402 1.11 4.29 -22.34
N LEU A 403 0.05 3.56 -22.00
CA LEU A 403 -1.24 3.58 -22.69
C LEU A 403 -2.30 4.43 -21.97
N ASP A 404 -1.97 5.07 -20.86
CA ASP A 404 -2.89 5.82 -19.98
C ASP A 404 -4.12 5.00 -19.54
N LEU A 405 -3.89 3.71 -19.24
CA LEU A 405 -4.91 2.76 -18.79
C LEU A 405 -4.97 2.69 -17.26
N PRO A 406 -6.12 2.30 -16.66
CA PRO A 406 -6.23 2.14 -15.21
C PRO A 406 -5.23 1.09 -14.70
N MET A 407 -4.49 1.45 -13.66
CA MET A 407 -3.44 0.63 -13.08
C MET A 407 -3.87 0.13 -11.70
N PRO A 408 -4.07 -1.19 -11.49
CA PRO A 408 -4.19 -1.73 -10.15
C PRO A 408 -2.80 -1.67 -9.49
N LEU A 409 -2.72 -0.97 -8.35
CA LEU A 409 -1.48 -0.88 -7.58
C LEU A 409 -1.12 -2.26 -7.00
N GLY A 410 0.17 -2.48 -6.76
CA GLY A 410 0.65 -3.58 -5.93
C GLY A 410 0.48 -3.26 -4.45
N GLY A 411 0.59 -4.28 -3.59
CA GLY A 411 0.25 -4.14 -2.16
C GLY A 411 1.26 -3.40 -1.29
N THR A 412 2.40 -3.02 -1.85
CA THR A 412 3.47 -2.32 -1.14
C THR A 412 4.29 -1.45 -2.09
N SER A 413 5.14 -0.56 -1.55
CA SER A 413 5.97 0.39 -2.29
C SER A 413 5.15 1.30 -3.20
N ASN A 414 3.94 1.66 -2.73
CA ASN A 414 3.12 2.70 -3.30
C ASN A 414 3.47 4.02 -2.62
N HIS A 415 4.05 4.94 -3.36
CA HIS A 415 4.35 6.28 -2.88
C HIS A 415 3.19 7.18 -3.28
N PHE A 416 2.63 7.93 -2.34
CA PHE A 416 1.51 8.83 -2.56
C PHE A 416 1.90 10.26 -2.24
N ARG A 417 1.27 11.21 -2.92
CA ARG A 417 1.02 12.52 -2.32
C ARG A 417 0.00 12.34 -1.22
N THR A 418 0.36 12.62 0.03
CA THR A 418 -0.48 12.33 1.21
C THR A 418 -1.85 13.01 1.09
N ALA A 419 -1.87 14.26 0.63
CA ALA A 419 -3.12 15.01 0.43
C ALA A 419 -4.08 14.33 -0.57
N ALA A 420 -3.54 13.77 -1.66
CA ALA A 420 -4.34 13.09 -2.67
C ALA A 420 -4.87 11.74 -2.16
N LEU A 421 -4.08 11.01 -1.35
CA LEU A 421 -4.54 9.78 -0.70
C LEU A 421 -5.71 10.03 0.27
N ILE A 422 -5.67 11.14 1.02
CA ILE A 422 -6.79 11.57 1.88
C ILE A 422 -8.03 11.90 1.03
N GLU A 423 -7.85 12.59 -0.09
CA GLU A 423 -8.95 12.92 -1.01
C GLU A 423 -9.59 11.67 -1.59
N LEU A 424 -8.78 10.70 -2.01
CA LEU A 424 -9.20 9.37 -2.47
C LEU A 424 -10.01 8.61 -1.41
N GLY A 425 -9.88 8.98 -0.14
CA GLY A 425 -10.61 8.37 0.98
C GLY A 425 -9.83 7.23 1.65
N GLY A 426 -8.51 7.20 1.51
CA GLY A 426 -7.66 6.16 2.11
C GLY A 426 -7.89 4.78 1.50
N TRP A 427 -7.53 3.75 2.25
CA TRP A 427 -7.71 2.36 1.86
C TRP A 427 -9.09 1.85 2.29
N ASP A 428 -9.76 1.04 1.47
CA ASP A 428 -11.05 0.45 1.84
C ASP A 428 -10.86 -0.74 2.80
N PRO A 429 -11.31 -0.66 4.06
CA PRO A 429 -11.07 -1.70 5.07
C PRO A 429 -11.74 -3.05 4.75
N HIS A 430 -12.71 -3.04 3.84
CA HIS A 430 -13.52 -4.21 3.50
C HIS A 430 -13.10 -4.90 2.20
N ASN A 431 -12.16 -4.32 1.44
CA ASN A 431 -11.65 -4.87 0.19
C ASN A 431 -10.41 -5.72 0.46
N MET A 432 -10.34 -6.90 -0.15
CA MET A 432 -9.20 -7.82 0.01
C MET A 432 -7.99 -7.44 -0.86
N THR A 433 -8.18 -6.50 -1.80
CA THR A 433 -7.16 -5.86 -2.64
C THR A 433 -7.43 -4.36 -2.67
N GLU A 434 -7.24 -3.72 -1.51
CA GLU A 434 -7.42 -2.30 -1.28
C GLU A 434 -6.52 -1.42 -2.16
N ASP A 435 -5.35 -1.96 -2.51
CA ASP A 435 -4.32 -1.40 -3.38
C ASP A 435 -4.82 -1.26 -4.82
N ALA A 436 -5.29 -2.37 -5.40
CA ALA A 436 -5.84 -2.43 -6.74
C ALA A 436 -7.04 -1.48 -6.86
N ASP A 437 -7.94 -1.49 -5.88
CA ASP A 437 -9.07 -0.56 -5.82
C ASP A 437 -8.63 0.90 -5.80
N LEU A 438 -7.63 1.25 -4.97
CA LEU A 438 -7.14 2.63 -4.87
C LEU A 438 -6.60 3.15 -6.21
N GLY A 439 -5.91 2.31 -6.98
CA GLY A 439 -5.47 2.62 -8.34
C GLY A 439 -6.64 2.88 -9.31
N ILE A 440 -7.71 2.10 -9.22
CA ILE A 440 -8.92 2.31 -10.03
C ILE A 440 -9.68 3.57 -9.59
N ARG A 441 -9.82 3.82 -8.28
CA ARG A 441 -10.42 5.04 -7.72
C ARG A 441 -9.67 6.29 -8.17
N ALA A 442 -8.33 6.25 -8.16
CA ALA A 442 -7.50 7.34 -8.68
C ALA A 442 -7.88 7.66 -10.13
N LYS A 443 -7.94 6.66 -11.00
CA LYS A 443 -8.31 6.87 -12.41
C LYS A 443 -9.74 7.38 -12.56
N ALA A 444 -10.68 6.89 -11.75
CA ALA A 444 -12.08 7.34 -11.76
C ALA A 444 -12.27 8.80 -11.32
N LEU A 445 -11.34 9.34 -10.53
CA LEU A 445 -11.29 10.78 -10.15
C LEU A 445 -10.43 11.62 -11.11
N GLY A 446 -9.90 11.04 -12.19
CA GLY A 446 -9.07 11.75 -13.17
C GLY A 446 -7.59 11.87 -12.78
N TYR A 447 -7.17 11.20 -11.70
CA TYR A 447 -5.78 11.13 -11.29
C TYR A 447 -4.96 10.12 -12.11
N GLN A 448 -3.65 10.27 -12.03
CA GLN A 448 -2.64 9.45 -12.68
C GLN A 448 -1.82 8.68 -11.63
N VAL A 449 -1.47 7.46 -12.02
CA VAL A 449 -0.56 6.58 -11.30
C VAL A 449 0.60 6.28 -12.24
N GLY A 450 1.83 6.46 -11.78
CA GLY A 450 3.04 6.19 -12.55
C GLY A 450 3.92 5.12 -11.91
N LEU A 451 5.07 4.86 -12.53
CA LEU A 451 6.09 3.94 -12.00
C LEU A 451 7.43 4.65 -11.80
N ILE A 452 8.23 4.12 -10.87
CA ILE A 452 9.65 4.51 -10.68
C ILE A 452 10.57 3.30 -10.90
N ASN A 453 11.77 3.56 -11.41
CA ASN A 453 12.84 2.56 -11.58
C ASN A 453 13.54 2.29 -10.23
N SER A 454 12.78 1.69 -9.32
CA SER A 454 13.25 1.19 -8.04
C SER A 454 12.55 -0.14 -7.74
N ALA A 455 13.13 -0.94 -6.87
CA ALA A 455 12.64 -2.24 -6.48
C ALA A 455 12.59 -2.40 -4.96
N THR A 456 11.68 -3.25 -4.52
CA THR A 456 11.60 -3.73 -3.15
C THR A 456 11.68 -5.25 -3.17
N ASP A 457 12.62 -5.79 -2.38
CA ASP A 457 12.74 -7.23 -2.16
C ASP A 457 11.64 -7.72 -1.21
N ASP A 458 10.86 -8.68 -1.69
CA ASP A 458 9.81 -9.43 -0.99
C ASP A 458 10.18 -10.94 -0.94
N GLU A 459 9.50 -11.69 -0.09
CA GLU A 459 9.64 -13.15 0.03
C GLU A 459 8.56 -13.87 -0.80
N ALA A 460 8.93 -14.58 -1.86
CA ALA A 460 8.01 -15.44 -2.58
C ALA A 460 7.52 -16.61 -1.71
N ILE A 461 6.26 -17.00 -1.90
CA ILE A 461 5.66 -18.13 -1.18
C ILE A 461 6.28 -19.45 -1.62
N THR A 462 6.74 -20.23 -0.64
CA THR A 462 7.48 -21.47 -0.88
C THR A 462 6.61 -22.73 -0.95
N SER A 463 5.33 -22.66 -0.56
CA SER A 463 4.43 -23.82 -0.50
C SER A 463 3.12 -23.60 -1.27
N ALA A 464 2.68 -24.63 -2.01
CA ALA A 464 1.48 -24.56 -2.85
C ALA A 464 0.20 -24.25 -2.04
N GLY A 465 0.06 -24.83 -0.84
CA GLY A 465 -1.11 -24.58 0.01
C GLY A 465 -1.24 -23.12 0.45
N VAL A 466 -0.13 -22.49 0.86
CA VAL A 466 -0.10 -21.06 1.22
C VAL A 466 -0.28 -20.19 -0.02
N PHE A 467 0.29 -20.60 -1.15
CA PHE A 467 0.15 -19.90 -2.43
C PHE A 467 -1.31 -19.84 -2.87
N ILE A 468 -2.04 -20.97 -2.85
CA ILE A 468 -3.46 -21.00 -3.22
C ILE A 468 -4.27 -20.08 -2.30
N LYS A 469 -4.00 -20.04 -0.98
CA LYS A 469 -4.65 -19.09 -0.06
C LYS A 469 -4.37 -17.63 -0.43
N GLN A 470 -3.11 -17.28 -0.71
CA GLN A 470 -2.72 -15.94 -1.14
C GLN A 470 -3.47 -15.52 -2.40
N ARG A 471 -3.46 -16.38 -3.43
CA ARG A 471 -4.12 -16.09 -4.71
C ARG A 471 -5.63 -16.10 -4.63
N THR A 472 -6.21 -16.89 -3.72
CA THR A 472 -7.64 -16.87 -3.44
C THR A 472 -8.05 -15.48 -2.93
N ARG A 473 -7.25 -14.89 -2.02
CA ARG A 473 -7.45 -13.52 -1.52
C ARG A 473 -7.36 -12.48 -2.63
N TRP A 474 -6.32 -12.54 -3.47
CA TRP A 474 -6.11 -11.59 -4.57
C TRP A 474 -7.24 -11.65 -5.61
N LEU A 475 -7.58 -12.86 -6.08
CA LEU A 475 -8.65 -13.03 -7.07
C LEU A 475 -10.02 -12.65 -6.51
N LYS A 476 -10.28 -12.92 -5.22
CA LYS A 476 -11.50 -12.46 -4.54
C LYS A 476 -11.55 -10.93 -4.45
N GLY A 477 -10.46 -10.27 -4.09
CA GLY A 477 -10.39 -8.81 -4.07
C GLY A 477 -10.54 -8.18 -5.45
N TYR A 478 -9.99 -8.80 -6.50
CA TYR A 478 -10.22 -8.37 -7.88
C TYR A 478 -11.68 -8.49 -8.27
N LEU A 479 -12.36 -9.59 -7.89
CA LEU A 479 -13.81 -9.72 -8.08
C LEU A 479 -14.59 -8.65 -7.30
N GLN A 480 -14.23 -8.37 -6.04
CA GLN A 480 -14.84 -7.31 -5.24
C GLN A 480 -14.69 -5.94 -5.92
N THR A 481 -13.47 -5.60 -6.35
CA THR A 481 -13.14 -4.35 -7.03
C THR A 481 -13.87 -4.24 -8.38
N ALA A 482 -13.92 -5.32 -9.16
CA ALA A 482 -14.69 -5.37 -10.40
C ALA A 482 -16.17 -5.09 -10.16
N LEU A 483 -16.78 -5.75 -9.17
CA LEU A 483 -18.18 -5.59 -8.81
C LEU A 483 -18.50 -4.20 -8.26
N LEU A 484 -17.59 -3.64 -7.46
CA LEU A 484 -17.70 -2.32 -6.88
C LEU A 484 -17.83 -1.24 -7.96
N HIS A 485 -16.86 -1.19 -8.87
CA HIS A 485 -16.80 -0.20 -9.95
C HIS A 485 -17.81 -0.51 -11.09
N ALA A 486 -18.33 -1.74 -11.15
CA ALA A 486 -19.43 -2.12 -12.05
C ALA A 486 -20.84 -1.80 -11.52
N ARG A 487 -20.99 -1.15 -10.35
CA ARG A 487 -22.31 -0.70 -9.85
C ARG A 487 -22.96 0.34 -10.73
N GLN A 488 -22.17 1.23 -11.31
CA GLN A 488 -22.61 2.32 -12.18
C GLN A 488 -21.74 2.40 -13.44
N PRO A 489 -21.78 1.38 -14.30
CA PRO A 489 -20.81 1.24 -15.39
C PRO A 489 -20.94 2.37 -16.42
N ARG A 490 -22.16 2.86 -16.68
CA ARG A 490 -22.40 4.01 -17.58
C ARG A 490 -21.74 5.30 -17.06
N GLN A 491 -21.79 5.54 -15.75
CA GLN A 491 -21.16 6.72 -15.16
C GLN A 491 -19.64 6.60 -15.21
N LEU A 492 -19.10 5.41 -14.92
CA LEU A 492 -17.66 5.17 -15.02
C LEU A 492 -17.18 5.34 -16.47
N ILE A 493 -17.87 4.77 -17.45
CA ILE A 493 -17.57 4.95 -18.89
C ILE A 493 -17.62 6.43 -19.27
N GLY A 494 -18.61 7.20 -18.77
CA GLY A 494 -18.69 8.64 -19.00
C GLY A 494 -17.49 9.42 -18.42
N LYS A 495 -16.93 8.97 -17.29
CA LYS A 495 -15.77 9.61 -16.64
C LYS A 495 -14.43 9.24 -17.26
N ILE A 496 -14.16 7.94 -17.46
CA ILE A 496 -12.84 7.46 -17.90
C ILE A 496 -12.78 7.09 -19.38
N GLY A 497 -13.92 7.02 -20.07
CA GLY A 497 -14.04 6.58 -21.46
C GLY A 497 -14.06 5.06 -21.63
N LEU A 498 -14.62 4.61 -22.75
CA LEU A 498 -14.82 3.19 -23.03
C LEU A 498 -13.51 2.38 -23.07
N ARG A 499 -12.44 2.94 -23.66
CA ARG A 499 -11.13 2.26 -23.73
C ARG A 499 -10.57 1.94 -22.34
N ARG A 500 -10.60 2.91 -21.43
CA ARG A 500 -10.08 2.74 -20.06
C ARG A 500 -10.98 1.80 -19.25
N PHE A 501 -12.30 1.92 -19.42
CA PHE A 501 -13.24 0.98 -18.83
C PHE A 501 -13.04 -0.46 -19.32
N ALA A 502 -12.85 -0.67 -20.62
CA ALA A 502 -12.59 -2.00 -21.19
C ALA A 502 -11.30 -2.60 -20.65
N SER A 503 -10.23 -1.79 -20.57
CA SER A 503 -8.98 -2.21 -19.92
C SER A 503 -9.18 -2.63 -18.46
N PHE A 504 -9.91 -1.83 -17.69
CA PHE A 504 -10.27 -2.17 -16.31
C PHE A 504 -11.06 -3.48 -16.23
N ALA A 505 -12.07 -3.65 -17.09
CA ALA A 505 -12.91 -4.84 -17.11
C ALA A 505 -12.10 -6.09 -17.46
N VAL A 506 -11.21 -6.03 -18.45
CA VAL A 506 -10.34 -7.15 -18.85
C VAL A 506 -9.28 -7.45 -17.78
N LEU A 507 -8.64 -6.43 -17.22
CA LEU A 507 -7.54 -6.62 -16.27
C LEU A 507 -8.03 -7.03 -14.88
N VAL A 508 -8.98 -6.29 -14.31
CA VAL A 508 -9.45 -6.54 -12.94
C VAL A 508 -10.53 -7.62 -12.92
N GLY A 509 -11.59 -7.47 -13.73
CA GLY A 509 -12.66 -8.46 -13.81
C GLY A 509 -12.27 -9.72 -14.60
N GLY A 510 -11.55 -9.55 -15.70
CA GLY A 510 -11.20 -10.64 -16.60
C GLY A 510 -10.11 -11.57 -16.05
N THR A 511 -9.25 -11.11 -15.14
CA THR A 511 -8.18 -11.96 -14.56
C THR A 511 -8.74 -13.15 -13.75
N PRO A 512 -9.64 -12.96 -12.76
CA PRO A 512 -10.31 -14.07 -12.10
C PRO A 512 -11.12 -14.96 -13.07
N LEU A 513 -11.81 -14.35 -14.05
CA LEU A 513 -12.58 -15.11 -15.03
C LEU A 513 -11.69 -15.99 -15.92
N ALA A 514 -10.57 -15.46 -16.41
CA ALA A 514 -9.58 -16.22 -17.17
C ALA A 514 -8.96 -17.34 -16.32
N ALA A 515 -8.72 -17.10 -15.02
CA ALA A 515 -8.25 -18.17 -14.13
C ALA A 515 -9.29 -19.30 -13.99
N LEU A 516 -10.59 -19.00 -13.95
CA LEU A 516 -11.65 -20.02 -13.96
C LEU A 516 -11.70 -20.82 -15.26
N THR A 517 -11.27 -20.26 -16.40
CA THR A 517 -11.28 -21.00 -17.67
C THR A 517 -10.14 -22.00 -17.82
N VAL A 518 -9.07 -21.89 -17.01
CA VAL A 518 -7.86 -22.72 -17.16
C VAL A 518 -8.19 -24.22 -17.04
N ILE A 519 -8.76 -24.68 -15.91
CA ILE A 519 -9.04 -26.11 -15.71
C ILE A 519 -9.96 -26.70 -16.79
N PRO A 520 -11.11 -26.07 -17.14
CA PRO A 520 -11.97 -26.59 -18.21
C PRO A 520 -11.28 -26.65 -19.57
N LEU A 521 -10.44 -25.67 -19.92
CA LEU A 521 -9.67 -25.71 -21.17
C LEU A 521 -8.60 -26.79 -21.16
N TRP A 522 -7.97 -27.07 -20.01
CA TRP A 522 -7.09 -28.23 -19.85
C TRP A 522 -7.82 -29.56 -20.03
N ILE A 523 -9.01 -29.70 -19.44
CA ILE A 523 -9.85 -30.90 -19.60
C ILE A 523 -10.23 -31.07 -21.08
N ALA A 524 -10.65 -30.00 -21.75
CA ALA A 524 -10.97 -30.04 -23.18
C ALA A 524 -9.75 -30.42 -24.03
N ALA A 525 -8.58 -29.85 -23.75
CA ALA A 525 -7.34 -30.18 -24.44
C ALA A 525 -6.93 -31.65 -24.24
N LEU A 526 -7.03 -32.17 -23.01
CA LEU A 526 -6.74 -33.57 -22.72
C LEU A 526 -7.76 -34.52 -23.38
N ALA A 527 -9.04 -34.16 -23.41
CA ALA A 527 -10.06 -34.95 -24.12
C ALA A 527 -9.71 -35.06 -25.61
N ILE A 528 -9.32 -33.96 -26.26
CA ILE A 528 -8.90 -33.95 -27.67
C ILE A 528 -7.66 -34.82 -27.92
N LEU A 529 -6.71 -34.83 -26.98
CA LEU A 529 -5.46 -35.59 -27.11
C LEU A 529 -5.62 -37.09 -26.82
N LEU A 530 -6.53 -37.45 -25.92
CA LEU A 530 -6.66 -38.82 -25.40
C LEU A 530 -7.85 -39.59 -26.00
N THR A 531 -8.82 -38.91 -26.59
CA THR A 531 -10.01 -39.52 -27.20
C THR A 531 -9.94 -39.43 -28.73
N PRO A 532 -10.21 -40.52 -29.46
CA PRO A 532 -10.28 -40.48 -30.92
C PRO A 532 -11.24 -39.39 -31.41
N THR A 533 -10.82 -38.61 -32.41
CA THR A 533 -11.59 -37.45 -32.91
C THR A 533 -12.97 -37.84 -33.44
N ILE A 534 -13.15 -39.07 -33.91
CA ILE A 534 -14.43 -39.60 -34.40
C ILE A 534 -15.45 -39.68 -33.27
N GLU A 535 -15.05 -40.16 -32.08
CA GLU A 535 -15.93 -40.24 -30.92
C GLU A 535 -16.30 -38.85 -30.40
N LEU A 536 -15.35 -37.91 -30.42
CA LEU A 536 -15.62 -36.51 -30.06
C LEU A 536 -16.52 -35.80 -31.07
N ALA A 537 -16.44 -36.18 -32.36
CA ALA A 537 -17.26 -35.60 -33.43
C ALA A 537 -18.75 -35.88 -33.25
N GLU A 538 -19.11 -36.95 -32.55
CA GLU A 538 -20.51 -37.28 -32.23
C GLU A 538 -21.11 -36.31 -31.20
N LEU A 539 -20.27 -35.73 -30.34
CA LEU A 539 -20.69 -34.85 -29.25
C LEU A 539 -20.48 -33.36 -29.56
N PHE A 540 -19.43 -33.03 -30.31
CA PHE A 540 -19.04 -31.65 -30.58
C PHE A 540 -18.54 -31.47 -32.03
N PRO A 541 -18.75 -30.28 -32.64
CA PRO A 541 -18.14 -29.96 -33.92
C PRO A 541 -16.61 -30.04 -33.82
N VAL A 542 -15.99 -30.91 -34.62
CA VAL A 542 -14.52 -31.14 -34.59
C VAL A 542 -13.74 -29.84 -34.81
N GLY A 543 -14.19 -28.97 -35.72
CA GLY A 543 -13.57 -27.67 -35.96
C GLY A 543 -13.58 -26.75 -34.73
N LEU A 544 -14.62 -26.81 -33.91
CA LEU A 544 -14.71 -26.05 -32.65
C LEU A 544 -13.66 -26.54 -31.65
N LEU A 545 -13.56 -27.87 -31.47
CA LEU A 545 -12.60 -28.46 -30.55
C LEU A 545 -11.16 -28.12 -30.93
N TRP A 546 -10.80 -28.22 -32.22
CA TRP A 546 -9.49 -27.81 -32.70
C TRP A 546 -9.24 -26.32 -32.54
N ALA A 547 -10.23 -25.45 -32.80
CA ALA A 547 -10.09 -24.01 -32.57
C ALA A 547 -9.83 -23.68 -31.09
N ALA A 548 -10.54 -24.36 -30.17
CA ALA A 548 -10.31 -24.23 -28.73
C ALA A 548 -8.91 -24.72 -28.32
N PHE A 549 -8.49 -25.88 -28.83
CA PHE A 549 -7.15 -26.42 -28.58
C PHE A 549 -6.04 -25.51 -29.10
N ILE A 550 -6.14 -25.01 -30.33
CA ILE A 550 -5.18 -24.08 -30.91
C ILE A 550 -5.13 -22.78 -30.09
N SER A 551 -6.29 -22.23 -29.72
CA SER A 551 -6.36 -21.04 -28.86
C SER A 551 -5.69 -21.27 -27.50
N PHE A 552 -5.88 -22.45 -26.91
CA PHE A 552 -5.23 -22.87 -25.68
C PHE A 552 -3.71 -22.94 -25.84
N VAL A 553 -3.20 -23.58 -26.90
CA VAL A 553 -1.75 -23.69 -27.16
C VAL A 553 -1.13 -22.31 -27.40
N ILE A 554 -1.74 -21.48 -28.25
CA ILE A 554 -1.27 -20.12 -28.53
C ILE A 554 -1.25 -19.27 -27.26
N GLY A 555 -2.35 -19.28 -26.49
CA GLY A 555 -2.45 -18.48 -25.27
C GLY A 555 -1.43 -18.89 -24.22
N ASN A 556 -1.24 -20.19 -23.97
CA ASN A 556 -0.21 -20.67 -23.06
C ASN A 556 1.21 -20.32 -23.55
N SER A 557 1.48 -20.46 -24.85
CA SER A 557 2.79 -20.09 -25.42
C SER A 557 3.09 -18.60 -25.24
N ALA A 558 2.08 -17.73 -25.41
CA ALA A 558 2.22 -16.30 -25.16
C ALA A 558 2.48 -15.99 -23.68
N LEU A 559 1.83 -16.70 -22.74
CA LEU A 559 2.08 -16.54 -21.31
C LEU A 559 3.49 -17.00 -20.91
N VAL A 560 3.98 -18.11 -21.46
CA VAL A 560 5.36 -18.58 -21.27
C VAL A 560 6.34 -17.52 -21.76
N TYR A 561 6.12 -16.97 -22.95
CA TYR A 561 6.99 -15.93 -23.50
C TYR A 561 6.99 -14.64 -22.64
N LEU A 562 5.82 -14.21 -22.16
CA LEU A 562 5.71 -13.06 -21.25
C LEU A 562 6.49 -13.27 -19.95
N ALA A 563 6.40 -14.47 -19.37
CA ALA A 563 7.16 -14.86 -18.19
C ALA A 563 8.68 -14.81 -18.45
N MET A 564 9.14 -15.26 -19.63
CA MET A 564 10.55 -15.21 -20.02
C MET A 564 11.07 -13.77 -20.17
N MET A 565 10.29 -12.87 -20.79
CA MET A 565 10.70 -11.46 -20.97
C MET A 565 11.00 -10.77 -19.63
N GLY A 566 10.17 -11.02 -18.61
CA GLY A 566 10.32 -10.54 -17.23
C GLY A 566 11.74 -10.69 -16.69
N THR A 567 12.19 -11.93 -16.67
CA THR A 567 13.44 -12.35 -16.02
C THR A 567 14.67 -12.10 -16.88
N TYR A 568 14.53 -12.15 -18.22
CA TYR A 568 15.61 -11.78 -19.14
C TYR A 568 16.11 -10.36 -18.89
N LYS A 569 15.19 -9.39 -18.74
CA LYS A 569 15.54 -7.98 -18.47
C LYS A 569 16.29 -7.80 -17.15
N ARG A 570 15.95 -8.57 -16.12
CA ARG A 570 16.60 -8.50 -14.81
C ARG A 570 17.92 -9.28 -14.73
N GLY A 571 18.40 -9.85 -15.83
CA GLY A 571 19.60 -10.69 -15.85
C GLY A 571 19.44 -12.03 -15.11
N GLN A 572 18.20 -12.44 -14.79
CA GLN A 572 17.90 -13.66 -14.04
C GLN A 572 17.81 -14.88 -14.97
N PHE A 573 18.89 -15.14 -15.72
CA PHE A 573 18.92 -16.16 -16.77
C PHE A 573 18.77 -17.59 -16.23
N ASP A 574 19.14 -17.82 -14.97
CA ASP A 574 19.13 -19.10 -14.28
C ASP A 574 17.71 -19.65 -14.02
N ILE A 575 16.68 -18.79 -14.04
CA ILE A 575 15.29 -19.18 -13.81
C ILE A 575 14.42 -19.19 -15.08
N ILE A 576 14.89 -18.61 -16.20
CA ILE A 576 14.11 -18.44 -17.45
C ILE A 576 13.52 -19.77 -17.95
N ALA A 577 14.32 -20.84 -17.97
CA ALA A 577 13.88 -22.15 -18.45
C ALA A 577 12.69 -22.71 -17.67
N THR A 578 12.48 -22.26 -16.42
CA THR A 578 11.33 -22.66 -15.59
C THR A 578 10.00 -22.13 -16.15
N ALA A 579 10.02 -21.12 -17.02
CA ALA A 579 8.82 -20.56 -17.66
C ALA A 579 8.01 -21.60 -18.44
N VAL A 580 8.63 -22.68 -18.93
CA VAL A 580 7.91 -23.79 -19.60
C VAL A 580 6.88 -24.44 -18.66
N LEU A 581 7.07 -24.35 -17.34
CA LEU A 581 6.13 -24.86 -16.33
C LEU A 581 4.99 -23.88 -15.98
N TYR A 582 4.97 -22.68 -16.57
CA TYR A 582 3.95 -21.67 -16.30
C TYR A 582 2.50 -22.14 -16.56
N PRO A 583 2.20 -22.95 -17.59
CA PRO A 583 0.85 -23.51 -17.77
C PRO A 583 0.36 -24.35 -16.57
N PHE A 584 1.25 -25.05 -15.87
CA PHE A 584 0.91 -25.82 -14.67
C PHE A 584 0.71 -24.92 -13.45
N TYR A 585 1.49 -23.84 -13.35
CA TYR A 585 1.29 -22.80 -12.35
C TYR A 585 -0.10 -22.16 -12.46
N MET A 586 -0.60 -21.98 -13.67
CA MET A 586 -1.96 -21.47 -13.92
C MET A 586 -3.07 -22.41 -13.40
N ILE A 587 -2.81 -23.71 -13.23
CA ILE A 587 -3.77 -24.62 -12.60
C ILE A 587 -3.95 -24.27 -11.11
N LEU A 588 -2.85 -23.93 -10.42
CA LEU A 588 -2.93 -23.47 -9.01
C LEU A 588 -3.72 -22.16 -8.91
N MET A 589 -3.53 -21.24 -9.86
CA MET A 589 -4.31 -20.01 -9.98
C MET A 589 -5.81 -20.31 -10.22
N SER A 590 -6.11 -21.32 -11.04
CA SER A 590 -7.48 -21.76 -11.30
C SER A 590 -8.16 -22.32 -10.05
N ILE A 591 -7.48 -23.19 -9.30
CA ILE A 591 -7.98 -23.71 -8.02
C ILE A 591 -8.27 -22.54 -7.06
N ALA A 592 -7.36 -21.57 -6.98
CA ALA A 592 -7.55 -20.37 -6.18
C ALA A 592 -8.75 -19.53 -6.67
N ALA A 593 -9.00 -19.45 -7.98
CA ALA A 593 -10.13 -18.73 -8.56
C ALA A 593 -11.47 -19.36 -8.18
N TYR A 594 -11.60 -20.69 -8.27
CA TYR A 594 -12.81 -21.40 -7.82
C TYR A 594 -13.05 -21.19 -6.33
N ARG A 595 -12.01 -21.29 -5.50
CA ARG A 595 -12.10 -20.96 -4.07
C ARG A 595 -12.52 -19.50 -3.85
N ALA A 596 -11.99 -18.56 -4.64
CA ALA A 596 -12.29 -17.14 -4.52
C ALA A 596 -13.76 -16.85 -4.82
N VAL A 597 -14.33 -17.46 -5.87
CA VAL A 597 -15.76 -17.34 -6.19
C VAL A 597 -16.63 -17.87 -5.05
N VAL A 598 -16.33 -19.08 -4.54
CA VAL A 598 -17.09 -19.65 -3.41
C VAL A 598 -16.99 -18.75 -2.17
N GLN A 599 -15.79 -18.26 -1.86
CA GLN A 599 -15.58 -17.35 -0.72
C GLN A 599 -16.23 -15.98 -0.93
N LEU A 600 -16.33 -15.46 -2.15
CA LEU A 600 -16.97 -14.18 -2.43
C LEU A 600 -18.42 -14.16 -1.94
N PHE A 601 -19.15 -15.27 -2.11
CA PHE A 601 -20.53 -15.40 -1.67
C PHE A 601 -20.67 -15.89 -0.23
N SER A 602 -19.81 -16.80 0.24
CA SER A 602 -19.93 -17.40 1.57
C SER A 602 -19.21 -16.62 2.68
N LYS A 603 -18.05 -16.04 2.38
CA LYS A 603 -17.14 -15.38 3.34
C LYS A 603 -16.37 -14.22 2.68
N PRO A 604 -17.08 -13.16 2.22
CA PRO A 604 -16.50 -12.10 1.38
C PRO A 604 -15.30 -11.38 2.03
N HIS A 605 -15.37 -11.15 3.33
CA HIS A 605 -14.34 -10.43 4.09
C HIS A 605 -13.35 -11.35 4.82
N LEU A 606 -13.41 -12.67 4.60
CA LEU A 606 -12.45 -13.60 5.22
C LEU A 606 -11.05 -13.34 4.67
N TRP A 607 -10.15 -12.93 5.56
CA TRP A 607 -8.73 -12.79 5.27
C TRP A 607 -7.97 -14.06 5.68
N GLU A 608 -7.56 -14.88 4.71
CA GLU A 608 -6.68 -16.02 4.98
C GLU A 608 -5.22 -15.54 5.09
N ARG A 609 -4.70 -15.47 6.32
CA ARG A 609 -3.30 -15.06 6.57
C ARG A 609 -2.32 -16.00 5.85
N THR A 610 -1.36 -15.39 5.17
CA THR A 610 -0.24 -16.06 4.52
C THR A 610 0.98 -15.93 5.41
N VAL A 611 1.40 -17.03 6.05
CA VAL A 611 2.60 -17.02 6.90
C VAL A 611 3.83 -16.83 6.02
N ARG A 612 4.58 -15.75 6.26
CA ARG A 612 5.88 -15.43 5.65
C ARG A 612 6.99 -15.48 6.70
N GLY A 613 8.24 -15.26 6.30
CA GLY A 613 9.44 -15.35 7.12
C GLY A 613 9.96 -16.78 7.29
N ARG A 614 9.71 -17.66 6.30
CA ARG A 614 10.07 -19.09 6.36
C ARG A 614 11.09 -19.50 5.30
N SER A 615 11.45 -18.60 4.40
CA SER A 615 12.49 -18.84 3.41
C SER A 615 13.80 -19.21 4.09
N LYS A 616 14.51 -20.18 3.49
CA LYS A 616 15.88 -20.52 3.86
C LYS A 616 16.91 -19.51 3.35
N ILE A 617 16.49 -18.62 2.46
CA ILE A 617 17.31 -17.59 1.84
C ILE A 617 17.06 -16.27 2.58
N ALA A 618 18.10 -15.47 2.78
CA ALA A 618 17.97 -14.11 3.27
C ALA A 618 18.17 -13.12 2.11
N PRO A 619 17.51 -11.95 2.14
CA PRO A 619 17.78 -10.91 1.15
C PRO A 619 19.24 -10.46 1.22
N ASP A 620 19.85 -10.24 0.06
CA ASP A 620 21.18 -9.65 -0.02
C ASP A 620 21.10 -8.17 0.38
N GLN A 621 21.72 -7.84 1.52
CA GLN A 621 21.68 -6.50 2.08
C GLN A 621 22.73 -5.55 1.46
N THR A 622 23.63 -6.07 0.61
CA THR A 622 24.76 -5.33 0.02
C THR A 622 24.59 -5.01 -1.46
N ALA A 623 23.68 -5.69 -2.15
CA ALA A 623 23.44 -5.48 -3.58
C ALA A 623 22.85 -4.08 -3.86
N VAL A 624 23.64 -3.22 -4.50
CA VAL A 624 23.11 -2.03 -5.19
C VAL A 624 22.66 -2.49 -6.58
N ARG A 625 21.36 -2.35 -6.87
CA ARG A 625 20.84 -2.67 -8.20
C ARG A 625 21.20 -1.55 -9.17
N THR A 626 22.12 -1.83 -10.08
CA THR A 626 22.31 -1.00 -11.27
C THR A 626 21.23 -1.36 -12.27
N TYR A 627 20.39 -0.38 -12.62
CA TYR A 627 19.43 -0.52 -13.72
C TYR A 627 20.19 -0.26 -15.02
N GLU A 628 21.07 -1.17 -15.42
CA GLU A 628 21.72 -1.05 -16.73
C GLU A 628 20.65 -1.15 -17.82
N VAL A 629 20.49 -0.07 -18.59
CA VAL A 629 19.71 -0.10 -19.83
C VAL A 629 20.45 -1.07 -20.73
N GLY A 630 19.89 -2.28 -20.91
CA GLY A 630 20.42 -3.24 -21.86
C GLY A 630 20.54 -2.59 -23.22
N GLY A 631 21.78 -2.27 -23.63
CA GLY A 631 22.07 -1.81 -24.97
C GLY A 631 21.74 -2.93 -25.93
N LEU A 632 20.69 -2.72 -26.73
CA LEU A 632 20.50 -3.41 -28.00
C LEU A 632 21.03 -2.54 -29.12
#